data_AF-A0A9R1J1C5-F1
#
_entry.id   AF-A0A9R1J1C5-F1
#
_cell.length_a   1.000
_cell.length_b   1.000
_cell.length_c   1.000
_cell.angle_alpha   90.00
_cell.angle_beta   90.00
_cell.angle_gamma   90.00
#
_symmetry.space_group_name_H-M   'P 1'
#
loop_
_entity.id
_entity.type
_entity.pdbx_description
1 polymer ?
#
loop_
_entity_poly.entity_id
_entity_poly.type
_entity_poly.pdbx_seq_one_letter_code
_entity_poly.pdbx_strand_id
1 'polypeptide(L)'
;MEGDGEWKRHGRWRMPFIGRAYFVPELDLWVGLGKHRRIFAIDVVSEEPDAVHVERYVDLPFKVCVDKPSCCHFTDQEPIGATLLSMGGGSTFCLLEYFGVNEMERIMRLMTFSLKYDKYGDLTMGKSIQTRYNRVPSEVSLSTLKTPVAFWM
;
A
#
# COMPACT_ATOMS: atom_id res chain seq x y z
N MET A 1 -0.29 -11.45 34.06
CA MET A 1 0.55 -10.24 33.94
C MET A 1 -0.15 -9.37 32.92
N GLU A 2 -0.77 -8.32 33.40
CA GLU A 2 -1.63 -7.40 32.66
C GLU A 2 -0.71 -6.38 32.00
N GLY A 3 -0.66 -6.34 30.68
CA GLY A 3 0.10 -5.33 29.96
C GLY A 3 -0.61 -4.00 30.11
N ASP A 4 0.10 -2.96 30.55
CA ASP A 4 -0.39 -1.62 30.95
C ASP A 4 -1.12 -0.82 29.85
N GLY A 5 -1.51 -1.44 28.72
CA GLY A 5 -2.16 -0.76 27.59
C GLY A 5 -1.31 0.34 26.94
N GLU A 6 -0.11 0.61 27.44
CA GLU A 6 0.77 1.65 26.95
C GLU A 6 1.43 1.22 25.65
N TRP A 7 1.37 2.11 24.66
CA TRP A 7 2.07 1.94 23.40
C TRP A 7 3.58 1.99 23.62
N LYS A 8 4.26 0.88 23.33
CA LYS A 8 5.72 0.80 23.37
C LYS A 8 6.30 0.99 21.97
N ARG A 9 7.36 1.76 21.85
CA ARG A 9 8.12 1.88 20.61
C ARG A 9 9.03 0.67 20.46
N HIS A 10 8.71 -0.24 19.54
CA HIS A 10 9.45 -1.50 19.33
C HIS A 10 10.71 -1.39 18.44
N GLY A 11 11.14 -0.17 18.07
CA GLY A 11 12.39 0.02 17.33
C GLY A 11 12.48 1.37 16.60
N ARG A 12 13.61 1.61 15.92
CA ARG A 12 13.82 2.74 15.00
C ARG A 12 13.94 2.23 13.56
N TRP A 13 12.82 1.83 12.98
CA TRP A 13 12.81 1.26 11.62
C TRP A 13 12.54 2.30 10.55
N ARG A 14 13.23 2.18 9.42
CA ARG A 14 12.85 2.88 8.20
C ARG A 14 11.90 1.98 7.41
N MET A 15 10.64 2.40 7.32
CA MET A 15 9.62 1.67 6.57
C MET A 15 9.75 1.95 5.07
N PRO A 16 9.53 0.96 4.19
CA PRO A 16 9.55 1.17 2.73
C PRO A 16 8.26 1.82 2.19
N PHE A 17 7.30 2.12 3.07
CA PHE A 17 5.98 2.64 2.74
C PHE A 17 5.92 4.17 2.82
N ILE A 18 4.99 4.75 2.06
CA ILE A 18 4.57 6.15 2.16
C ILE A 18 3.15 6.15 2.73
N GLY A 19 2.97 6.84 3.86
CA GLY A 19 1.67 6.96 4.52
C GLY A 19 1.33 5.71 5.33
N ARG A 20 0.26 5.01 4.95
CA ARG A 20 -0.36 3.94 5.75
C ARG A 20 0.21 2.56 5.39
N ALA A 21 0.30 1.71 6.40
CA ALA A 21 0.55 0.28 6.26
C ALA A 21 -0.53 -0.50 7.02
N TYR A 22 -0.80 -1.73 6.58
CA TYR A 22 -1.81 -2.62 7.13
C TYR A 22 -1.17 -3.95 7.49
N PHE A 23 -1.41 -4.43 8.69
CA PHE A 23 -1.04 -5.79 9.06
C PHE A 23 -2.02 -6.79 8.43
N VAL A 24 -1.49 -7.83 7.80
CA VAL A 24 -2.24 -8.90 7.14
C VAL A 24 -1.96 -10.21 7.86
N PRO A 25 -2.84 -10.64 8.78
CA PRO A 25 -2.60 -11.82 9.61
C PRO A 25 -2.36 -13.11 8.80
N GLU A 26 -3.05 -13.27 7.67
CA GLU A 26 -2.95 -14.48 6.84
C GLU A 26 -1.59 -14.63 6.15
N LEU A 27 -0.85 -13.53 6.01
CA LEU A 27 0.49 -13.51 5.40
C LEU A 27 1.59 -13.27 6.44
N ASP A 28 1.22 -12.87 7.65
CA ASP A 28 2.11 -12.39 8.71
C ASP A 28 3.04 -11.26 8.25
N LEU A 29 2.44 -10.26 7.57
CA LEU A 29 3.17 -9.13 6.96
C LEU A 29 2.52 -7.79 7.29
N TRP A 30 3.36 -6.76 7.40
CA TRP A 30 2.92 -5.39 7.17
C TRP A 30 3.00 -5.06 5.69
N VAL A 31 1.90 -4.60 5.11
CA VAL A 31 1.77 -4.25 3.69
C VAL A 31 1.51 -2.76 3.55
N GLY A 32 2.21 -2.11 2.62
CA GLY A 32 1.98 -0.69 2.35
C GLY A 32 2.37 -0.28 0.94
N LEU A 33 1.95 0.92 0.56
CA LEU A 33 2.30 1.51 -0.73
C LEU A 33 3.63 2.26 -0.60
N GLY A 34 4.62 1.95 -1.42
CA GLY A 34 5.90 2.66 -1.44
C GLY A 34 6.00 3.68 -2.57
N LYS A 35 7.23 4.13 -2.83
CA LYS A 35 7.54 4.98 -3.99
C LYS A 35 7.13 4.31 -5.30
N HIS A 36 6.82 5.13 -6.31
CA HIS A 36 6.38 4.66 -7.63
C HIS A 36 5.17 3.70 -7.58
N ARG A 37 4.35 3.79 -6.52
CA ARG A 37 3.10 3.04 -6.35
C ARG A 37 3.27 1.53 -6.36
N ARG A 38 4.46 1.05 -5.99
CA ARG A 38 4.68 -0.38 -5.78
C ARG A 38 4.18 -0.77 -4.41
N ILE A 39 3.62 -1.96 -4.32
CA ILE A 39 3.22 -2.54 -3.05
C ILE A 39 4.45 -3.20 -2.44
N PHE A 40 4.78 -2.78 -1.24
CA PHE A 40 5.85 -3.38 -0.44
C PHE A 40 5.21 -4.16 0.69
N ALA A 41 5.96 -5.12 1.21
CA ALA A 41 5.65 -5.77 2.46
C ALA A 41 6.92 -5.99 3.29
N ILE A 42 6.79 -6.01 4.60
CA ILE A 42 7.85 -6.41 5.53
C ILE A 42 7.30 -7.46 6.47
N ASP A 43 8.15 -8.40 6.88
CA ASP A 43 7.79 -9.38 7.90
C ASP A 43 7.56 -8.67 9.25
N VAL A 44 6.72 -9.27 10.10
CA VAL A 44 6.56 -8.79 11.47
C VAL A 44 7.90 -8.93 12.19
N VAL A 45 8.47 -7.80 12.59
CA VAL A 45 9.74 -7.79 13.33
C VAL A 45 9.44 -8.20 14.78
N SER A 46 9.99 -9.34 15.22
CA SER A 46 10.01 -9.71 16.64
C SER A 46 10.93 -8.77 17.42
N GLU A 47 10.61 -8.55 18.70
CA GLU A 47 11.40 -7.72 19.64
C GLU A 47 12.91 -7.92 19.49
N GLU A 48 13.67 -6.82 19.57
CA GLU A 48 15.10 -6.77 19.25
C GLU A 48 15.94 -7.79 20.05
N PRO A 49 17.00 -8.36 19.45
CA PRO A 49 18.13 -8.84 20.24
C PRO A 49 18.81 -7.63 20.91
N ASP A 50 19.11 -7.78 22.21
CA ASP A 50 19.68 -6.79 23.14
C ASP A 50 20.14 -5.46 22.52
N ALA A 51 19.36 -4.42 22.83
CA ALA A 51 19.53 -3.03 22.42
C ALA A 51 20.87 -2.43 22.89
N VAL A 52 21.97 -2.80 22.22
CA VAL A 52 23.24 -2.08 22.31
C VAL A 52 23.29 -1.07 21.17
N HIS A 53 22.67 0.10 21.43
CA HIS A 53 23.10 1.39 20.89
C HIS A 53 22.98 1.56 19.36
N VAL A 54 21.79 1.36 18.80
CA VAL A 54 21.53 1.82 17.42
C VAL A 54 20.94 3.24 17.45
N GLU A 55 21.79 4.25 17.37
CA GLU A 55 21.35 5.66 17.19
C GLU A 55 20.75 5.91 15.79
N ARG A 56 20.90 4.95 14.87
CA ARG A 56 20.54 5.06 13.45
C ARG A 56 19.29 4.26 13.13
N TYR A 57 18.54 4.72 12.13
CA TYR A 57 17.43 3.95 11.57
C TYR A 57 17.96 2.70 10.85
N VAL A 58 17.32 1.56 11.11
CA VAL A 58 17.65 0.29 10.45
C VAL A 58 16.74 0.09 9.25
N ASP A 59 17.34 -0.26 8.10
CA ASP A 59 16.60 -0.66 6.91
C ASP A 59 16.18 -2.13 7.07
N LEU A 60 14.87 -2.38 7.09
CA LEU A 60 14.33 -3.74 7.19
C LEU A 60 14.34 -4.43 5.82
N PRO A 61 14.61 -5.75 5.76
CA PRO A 61 14.36 -6.51 4.54
C PRO A 61 12.89 -6.40 4.16
N PHE A 62 12.62 -6.16 2.87
CA PHE A 62 11.27 -5.98 2.36
C PHE A 62 11.04 -6.84 1.13
N LYS A 63 9.79 -7.26 0.95
CA LYS A 63 9.26 -7.92 -0.24
C LYS A 63 8.59 -6.86 -1.11
N VAL A 64 8.71 -7.01 -2.43
CA VAL A 64 7.99 -6.16 -3.37
C VAL A 64 7.02 -7.02 -4.13
N CYS A 65 5.75 -6.59 -4.21
CA CYS A 65 4.78 -7.24 -5.07
C CYS A 65 5.31 -7.22 -6.50
N VAL A 66 5.47 -8.40 -7.09
CA VAL A 66 6.04 -8.55 -8.44
C VAL A 66 5.03 -8.10 -9.51
N ASP A 67 3.74 -8.27 -9.22
CA ASP A 67 2.68 -7.80 -10.09
C ASP A 67 2.59 -6.28 -10.03
N LYS A 68 2.61 -5.67 -11.21
CA LYS A 68 2.29 -4.26 -11.39
C LYS A 68 0.82 -4.15 -11.78
N PRO A 69 0.04 -3.25 -11.17
CA PRO A 69 -1.27 -2.93 -11.69
C PRO A 69 -1.10 -2.47 -13.14
N SER A 70 -1.70 -3.21 -14.09
CA SER A 70 -1.55 -2.92 -15.53
C SER A 70 -1.87 -1.47 -15.82
N CYS A 71 -1.11 -0.81 -16.70
CA CYS A 71 -1.37 0.58 -17.08
C CYS A 71 -2.82 0.73 -17.58
N CYS A 72 -3.43 1.88 -17.27
CA CYS A 72 -4.70 2.22 -17.86
C CYS A 72 -4.52 2.42 -19.36
N HIS A 73 -5.40 1.85 -20.20
CA HIS A 73 -5.37 2.10 -21.65
C HIS A 73 -5.58 3.57 -22.04
N PHE A 74 -5.96 4.41 -21.07
CA PHE A 74 -6.22 5.84 -21.28
C PHE A 74 -4.93 6.69 -21.33
N THR A 75 -3.84 6.23 -20.71
CA THR A 75 -2.59 7.01 -20.65
C THR A 75 -1.41 6.17 -20.18
N ASP A 76 -0.23 6.41 -20.78
CA ASP A 76 1.06 5.88 -20.32
C ASP A 76 1.66 6.71 -19.18
N GLN A 77 0.95 7.74 -18.71
CA GLN A 77 1.44 8.64 -17.66
C GLN A 77 1.39 8.00 -16.27
N GLU A 78 2.35 8.40 -15.43
CA GLU A 78 2.25 8.12 -14.02
C GLU A 78 1.02 8.80 -13.43
N PRO A 79 0.27 8.10 -12.56
CA PRO A 79 -0.91 8.71 -11.97
C PRO A 79 -0.51 9.88 -11.03
N ILE A 80 -1.44 10.81 -10.80
CA ILE A 80 -1.29 12.03 -9.99
C ILE A 80 -1.09 11.70 -8.51
N GLY A 81 -1.93 10.82 -7.95
CA GLY A 81 -1.75 10.26 -6.60
C GLY A 81 -2.37 8.87 -6.44
N ALA A 82 -2.04 8.22 -5.33
CA ALA A 82 -2.48 6.86 -5.00
C ALA A 82 -2.69 6.69 -3.51
N THR A 83 -3.58 5.77 -3.16
CA THR A 83 -3.64 5.22 -1.82
C THR A 83 -4.00 3.74 -1.85
N LEU A 84 -3.45 2.98 -0.92
CA LEU A 84 -3.76 1.56 -0.73
C LEU A 84 -4.66 1.42 0.50
N LEU A 85 -5.66 0.57 0.39
CA LEU A 85 -6.70 0.40 1.40
C LEU A 85 -6.96 -1.09 1.66
N SER A 86 -6.89 -1.53 2.91
CA SER A 86 -7.24 -2.90 3.34
C SER A 86 -8.74 -3.12 3.46
N MET A 87 -9.36 -3.92 2.59
CA MET A 87 -10.82 -4.12 2.53
C MET A 87 -11.43 -4.89 3.71
N GLY A 88 -10.72 -5.06 4.83
CA GLY A 88 -11.20 -5.68 6.06
C GLY A 88 -11.35 -7.21 6.03
N GLY A 89 -11.36 -7.83 4.85
CA GLY A 89 -11.47 -9.28 4.66
C GLY A 89 -10.13 -9.97 4.40
N GLY A 90 -9.19 -9.90 5.35
CA GLY A 90 -7.88 -10.57 5.25
C GLY A 90 -6.92 -9.88 4.29
N SER A 91 -6.38 -10.63 3.31
CA SER A 91 -5.38 -10.10 2.37
C SER A 91 -5.94 -9.32 1.18
N THR A 92 -7.22 -8.91 1.23
CA THR A 92 -7.87 -8.15 0.16
C THR A 92 -7.64 -6.65 0.30
N PHE A 93 -7.21 -6.02 -0.79
CA PHE A 93 -6.92 -4.59 -0.87
C PHE A 93 -7.63 -3.93 -2.05
N CYS A 94 -7.83 -2.63 -1.93
CA CYS A 94 -8.16 -1.74 -3.03
C CYS A 94 -7.02 -0.73 -3.20
N LEU A 95 -6.46 -0.67 -4.42
CA LEU A 95 -5.57 0.39 -4.86
C LEU A 95 -6.40 1.43 -5.63
N LEU A 96 -6.39 2.66 -5.09
CA LEU A 96 -7.08 3.80 -5.66
C LEU A 96 -6.06 4.74 -6.31
N GLU A 97 -6.26 5.08 -7.58
CA GLU A 97 -5.33 5.91 -8.35
C GLU A 97 -6.04 6.97 -9.19
N TYR A 98 -5.39 8.12 -9.35
CA TYR A 98 -5.93 9.26 -10.08
C TYR A 98 -5.11 9.61 -11.32
N PHE A 99 -5.80 9.56 -12.45
CA PHE A 99 -5.49 9.89 -13.84
C PHE A 99 -5.59 11.37 -14.21
N GLY A 100 -4.58 11.98 -14.81
CA GLY A 100 -4.78 13.11 -15.73
C GLY A 100 -4.94 12.58 -17.14
N VAL A 101 -6.07 12.84 -17.80
CA VAL A 101 -6.27 12.46 -19.22
C VAL A 101 -5.91 13.64 -20.13
N ASN A 102 -6.39 14.84 -19.78
CA ASN A 102 -6.04 16.12 -20.39
C ASN A 102 -6.09 17.21 -19.30
N GLU A 103 -6.14 18.50 -19.64
CA GLU A 103 -6.15 19.56 -18.62
C GLU A 103 -7.40 19.57 -17.73
N MET A 104 -8.55 19.13 -18.24
CA MET A 104 -9.84 19.20 -17.53
C MET A 104 -10.38 17.83 -17.10
N GLU A 105 -9.98 16.76 -17.77
CA GLU A 105 -10.49 15.42 -17.52
C GLU A 105 -9.57 14.64 -16.58
N ARG A 106 -10.20 14.09 -15.54
CA ARG A 106 -9.56 13.27 -14.53
C ARG A 106 -10.31 11.95 -14.41
N ILE A 107 -9.57 10.86 -14.33
CA ILE A 107 -10.13 9.53 -14.14
C ILE A 107 -9.62 8.92 -12.85
N MET A 108 -10.45 8.14 -12.19
CA MET A 108 -10.13 7.40 -10.99
C MET A 108 -10.16 5.92 -11.34
N ARG A 109 -9.06 5.21 -11.07
CA ARG A 109 -8.96 3.77 -11.16
C ARG A 109 -9.07 3.15 -9.78
N LEU A 110 -10.00 2.24 -9.61
CA LEU A 110 -10.09 1.35 -8.46
C LEU A 110 -9.65 -0.03 -8.91
N MET A 111 -8.64 -0.59 -8.27
CA MET A 111 -8.21 -1.95 -8.50
C MET A 111 -8.32 -2.74 -7.20
N THR A 112 -9.25 -3.68 -7.15
CA THR A 112 -9.41 -4.60 -6.02
C THR A 112 -8.69 -5.89 -6.33
N PHE A 113 -7.85 -6.37 -5.41
CA PHE A 113 -7.08 -7.59 -5.53
C PHE A 113 -6.83 -8.19 -4.14
N SER A 114 -6.40 -9.45 -4.08
CA SER A 114 -5.91 -10.05 -2.83
C SER A 114 -4.44 -10.35 -2.94
N LEU A 115 -3.67 -10.15 -1.88
CA LEU A 115 -2.26 -10.53 -1.84
C LEU A 115 -2.10 -11.99 -1.44
N LYS A 116 -1.08 -12.65 -2.00
CA LYS A 116 -0.71 -14.01 -1.65
C LYS A 116 0.72 -14.31 -2.06
N TYR A 117 1.29 -15.36 -1.49
CA TYR A 117 2.50 -15.96 -2.03
C TYR A 117 2.18 -16.83 -3.24
N ASP A 118 3.05 -16.80 -4.24
CA ASP A 118 3.04 -17.79 -5.31
C ASP A 118 3.83 -19.05 -4.93
N LYS A 119 4.00 -19.97 -5.89
CA LYS A 119 4.73 -21.22 -5.68
C LYS A 119 6.24 -21.04 -5.48
N TYR A 120 6.78 -19.86 -5.76
CA TYR A 120 8.20 -19.52 -5.60
C TYR A 120 8.45 -18.71 -4.32
N GLY A 121 7.39 -18.34 -3.60
CA GLY A 121 7.48 -17.52 -2.39
C GLY A 121 7.48 -16.01 -2.70
N ASP A 122 7.19 -15.61 -3.94
CA ASP A 122 7.07 -14.20 -4.30
C ASP A 122 5.69 -13.67 -3.90
N LEU A 123 5.66 -12.43 -3.40
CA LEU A 123 4.41 -11.74 -3.09
C LEU A 123 3.75 -11.30 -4.41
N THR A 124 2.53 -11.76 -4.64
CA THR A 124 1.76 -11.55 -5.88
C THR A 124 0.36 -11.03 -5.59
N MET A 125 -0.25 -10.44 -6.61
CA MET A 125 -1.68 -10.19 -6.69
C MET A 125 -2.40 -11.48 -7.11
N GLY A 126 -3.53 -11.75 -6.46
CA GLY A 126 -4.41 -12.87 -6.76
C GLY A 126 -5.04 -12.75 -8.16
N LYS A 127 -5.52 -13.89 -8.67
CA LYS A 127 -6.11 -13.98 -10.03
C LYS A 127 -7.41 -13.20 -10.21
N SER A 128 -8.07 -12.78 -9.12
CA SER A 128 -9.33 -12.03 -9.16
C SER A 128 -9.04 -10.55 -8.92
N ILE A 129 -8.54 -9.89 -9.97
CA ILE A 129 -8.35 -8.44 -10.00
C ILE A 129 -9.61 -7.83 -10.62
N GLN A 130 -10.32 -7.01 -9.87
CA GLN A 130 -11.42 -6.22 -10.40
C GLN A 130 -10.98 -4.77 -10.56
N THR A 131 -10.93 -4.29 -11.81
CA THR A 131 -10.60 -2.90 -12.11
C THR A 131 -11.85 -2.13 -12.53
N ARG A 132 -12.08 -0.96 -11.94
CA ARG A 132 -13.15 -0.02 -12.32
C ARG A 132 -12.55 1.36 -12.59
N TYR A 133 -13.18 2.07 -13.51
CA TYR A 133 -12.81 3.44 -13.87
C TYR A 133 -14.01 4.35 -13.67
N ASN A 134 -13.79 5.51 -13.08
CA ASN A 134 -14.80 6.52 -12.88
C ASN A 134 -14.26 7.89 -13.27
N ARG A 135 -15.12 8.77 -13.79
CA ARG A 135 -14.77 10.17 -13.95
C ARG A 135 -14.69 10.86 -12.60
N VAL A 136 -13.73 11.74 -12.46
CA VAL A 136 -13.56 12.55 -11.26
C VAL A 136 -14.13 13.93 -11.56
N PRO A 137 -14.98 14.49 -10.68
CA PRO A 137 -15.51 15.84 -10.85
C PRO A 137 -14.37 16.87 -10.98
N SER A 138 -14.54 17.86 -11.86
CA SER A 138 -13.51 18.87 -12.14
C SER A 138 -13.23 19.80 -10.94
N GLU A 139 -14.13 19.83 -9.96
CA GLU A 139 -14.02 20.59 -8.71
C GLU A 139 -12.99 19.99 -7.74
N VAL A 140 -12.60 18.72 -7.94
CA VAL A 140 -11.62 18.08 -7.06
C VAL A 140 -10.23 18.65 -7.31
N SER A 141 -9.69 19.33 -6.31
CA SER A 141 -8.38 19.98 -6.41
C SER A 141 -7.24 18.98 -6.65
N LEU A 142 -6.22 19.40 -7.42
CA LEU A 142 -5.04 18.58 -7.68
C LEU A 142 -4.29 18.19 -6.38
N SER A 143 -4.31 19.02 -5.34
CA SER A 143 -3.70 18.70 -4.05
C SER A 143 -4.40 17.51 -3.38
N THR A 144 -5.74 17.46 -3.41
CA THR A 144 -6.52 16.31 -2.93
C THR A 144 -6.16 15.03 -3.70
N LEU A 145 -5.95 15.14 -5.01
CA LEU A 145 -5.63 13.98 -5.85
C LEU A 145 -4.22 13.43 -5.65
N LYS A 146 -3.27 14.23 -5.15
CA LYS A 146 -1.88 13.79 -4.87
C LYS A 146 -1.81 12.83 -3.68
N THR A 147 -2.61 13.07 -2.65
CA THR A 147 -2.67 12.25 -1.42
C THR A 147 -4.12 11.85 -1.14
N PRO A 148 -4.71 10.99 -1.99
CA PRO A 148 -6.11 10.67 -1.87
C PRO A 148 -6.37 9.90 -0.57
N VAL A 149 -7.49 10.22 0.07
CA VAL A 149 -8.01 9.50 1.24
C VAL A 149 -9.30 8.82 0.82
N ALA A 150 -9.43 7.56 1.22
CA ALA A 150 -10.62 6.77 0.99
C ALA A 150 -10.80 5.78 2.15
N PHE A 151 -12.04 5.35 2.32
CA PHE A 151 -12.51 4.40 3.32
C PHE A 151 -13.73 3.67 2.74
N TRP A 152 -14.00 2.45 3.19
CA TRP A 152 -15.26 1.75 2.94
C TRP A 152 -16.27 2.13 4.03
N MET A 153 -17.55 2.17 3.64
CA MET A 153 -18.70 2.30 4.53
C MET A 153 -19.44 0.96 4.59
#